data_AF-A0A8J7X6A1-F1
#
_entry.id   AF-A0A8J7X6A1-F1
#
_cell.length_a   1.000
_cell.length_b   1.000
_cell.length_c   1.000
_cell.angle_alpha   90.00
_cell.angle_beta   90.00
_cell.angle_gamma   90.00
#
_symmetry.space_group_name_H-M   'P 1'
#
loop_
_entity.id
_entity.type
_entity.pdbx_description
1 polymer ?
#
loop_
_entity_poly.entity_id
_entity_poly.type
_entity_poly.pdbx_seq_one_letter_code
_entity_poly.pdbx_strand_id
1 'polypeptide(L)'
;MSRFKRESNRPICHINAGYSVGWCGESFGVPLEAREITCRAQGDEKCTFLMSHRSTILQRLQTLQMLLSKGRHVEDVKPEDLSV
;
A
#
# COMPACT_ATOMS: atom_id res chain seq x y z
N MET A 1 26.31 -7.56 -16.95
CA MET A 1 26.30 -6.67 -15.76
C MET A 1 25.27 -7.20 -14.75
N SER A 2 25.67 -8.02 -13.78
CA SER A 2 24.77 -8.41 -12.69
C SER A 2 24.73 -7.27 -11.66
N ARG A 3 23.62 -6.53 -11.63
CA ARG A 3 23.40 -5.47 -10.64
C ARG A 3 23.26 -6.13 -9.27
N PHE A 4 24.16 -5.87 -8.33
CA PHE A 4 24.01 -6.27 -6.93
C PHE A 4 22.72 -5.64 -6.39
N LYS A 5 21.65 -6.43 -6.30
CA LYS A 5 20.36 -5.99 -5.77
C LYS A 5 20.46 -6.01 -4.24
N ARG A 6 20.80 -4.87 -3.64
CA ARG A 6 20.62 -4.70 -2.19
C ARG A 6 19.13 -4.50 -1.94
N GLU A 7 18.55 -5.40 -1.17
CA GLU A 7 17.15 -5.31 -0.78
C GLU A 7 17.01 -4.41 0.45
N SER A 8 16.01 -3.54 0.41
CA SER A 8 15.62 -2.70 1.54
C SER A 8 14.90 -3.55 2.57
N ASN A 9 15.05 -3.21 3.85
CA ASN A 9 14.28 -3.84 4.93
C ASN A 9 12.90 -3.22 5.15
N ARG A 10 12.54 -2.22 4.34
CA ARG A 10 11.28 -1.48 4.42
C ARG A 10 10.84 -0.98 3.05
N PRO A 11 9.54 -0.68 2.86
CA PRO A 11 9.06 0.00 1.66
C PRO A 11 9.70 1.39 1.53
N ILE A 12 10.09 1.78 0.31
CA ILE A 12 10.86 3.01 0.05
C ILE A 12 10.17 3.98 -0.93
N CYS A 13 9.01 3.64 -1.48
CA CYS A 13 8.36 4.44 -2.51
C CYS A 13 7.55 5.61 -1.90
N HIS A 14 8.17 6.37 -1.00
CA HIS A 14 7.56 7.49 -0.28
C HIS A 14 7.03 8.58 -1.24
N ILE A 15 7.81 8.92 -2.28
CA ILE A 15 7.39 9.90 -3.28
C ILE A 15 6.19 9.39 -4.08
N ASN A 16 6.17 8.11 -4.49
CA ASN A 16 5.04 7.57 -5.23
C ASN A 16 3.77 7.59 -4.37
N ALA A 17 3.86 7.21 -3.09
CA ALA A 17 2.74 7.29 -2.16
C ALA A 17 2.23 8.74 -2.01
N GLY A 18 3.14 9.69 -1.77
CA GLY A 18 2.79 11.10 -1.59
C GLY A 18 2.21 11.75 -2.85
N TYR A 19 2.83 11.49 -4.01
CA TYR A 19 2.38 12.01 -5.30
C TYR A 19 0.99 11.48 -5.66
N SER A 20 0.74 10.18 -5.50
CA SER A 20 -0.56 9.57 -5.76
C SER A 20 -1.64 10.10 -4.81
N VAL A 21 -1.32 10.32 -3.52
CA VAL A 21 -2.26 10.93 -2.56
C VAL A 21 -2.59 12.36 -2.93
N GLY A 22 -1.60 13.17 -3.28
CA GLY A 22 -1.81 14.56 -3.68
C GLY A 22 -2.67 14.67 -4.94
N TRP A 23 -2.32 13.92 -6.00
CA TRP A 23 -3.07 13.93 -7.25
C TRP A 23 -4.52 13.47 -7.07
N CYS A 24 -4.73 12.32 -6.44
CA CYS A 24 -6.07 11.79 -6.21
C CYS A 24 -6.86 12.68 -5.23
N GLY A 25 -6.22 13.20 -4.19
CA GLY A 25 -6.88 14.03 -3.19
C GLY A 25 -7.43 15.32 -3.80
N GLU A 26 -6.63 16.02 -4.61
CA GLU A 26 -7.08 17.21 -5.34
C GLU A 26 -8.12 16.87 -6.41
N SER A 27 -7.93 15.78 -7.17
CA SER A 27 -8.84 15.39 -8.25
C SER A 27 -10.23 15.00 -7.76
N PHE A 28 -10.33 14.34 -6.60
CA PHE A 28 -11.59 13.85 -6.05
C PHE A 28 -12.15 14.73 -4.92
N GLY A 29 -11.42 15.76 -4.47
CA GLY A 29 -11.83 16.63 -3.36
C GLY A 29 -12.00 15.90 -2.03
N VAL A 30 -11.27 14.79 -1.82
CA VAL A 30 -11.35 13.97 -0.59
C VAL A 30 -9.99 13.85 0.09
N PRO A 31 -9.92 13.86 1.44
CA PRO A 31 -8.66 13.72 2.15
C PRO A 31 -8.21 12.25 2.13
N LEU A 32 -7.26 11.95 1.25
CA LEU A 32 -6.70 10.61 1.10
C LEU A 32 -5.39 10.43 1.85
N GLU A 33 -5.07 9.17 2.10
CA GLU A 33 -3.80 8.70 2.60
C GLU A 33 -3.46 7.37 1.92
N ALA A 34 -2.16 7.12 1.68
CA ALA A 34 -1.68 5.88 1.11
C ALA A 34 -0.57 5.26 1.97
N ARG A 35 -0.55 3.93 2.03
CA ARG A 35 0.52 3.14 2.64
C ARG A 35 0.98 2.05 1.68
N GLU A 36 2.29 1.93 1.53
CA GLU A 36 2.92 0.88 0.74
C GLU A 36 2.91 -0.43 1.53
N ILE A 37 2.33 -1.48 0.95
CA ILE A 37 2.14 -2.81 1.54
C ILE A 37 3.24 -3.76 1.08
N THR A 38 3.52 -3.76 -0.23
CA THR A 38 4.60 -4.52 -0.87
C THR A 38 5.48 -3.55 -1.65
N CYS A 39 6.77 -3.86 -1.77
CA CYS A 39 7.75 -3.01 -2.44
C CYS A 39 8.81 -3.83 -3.17
N ARG A 40 9.02 -3.54 -4.46
CA ARG A 40 10.07 -4.19 -5.27
C ARG A 40 11.48 -4.04 -4.69
N ALA A 41 11.71 -2.97 -3.93
CA ALA A 41 12.98 -2.76 -3.25
C ALA A 41 13.20 -3.75 -2.11
N GLN A 42 12.14 -4.31 -1.51
CA GLN A 42 12.21 -5.35 -0.47
C GLN A 42 12.30 -6.77 -1.04
N GLY A 43 12.17 -6.93 -2.36
CA GLY A 43 12.14 -8.25 -2.99
C GLY A 43 10.80 -8.62 -3.60
N ASP A 44 9.72 -7.90 -3.30
CA ASP A 44 8.37 -8.20 -3.81
C ASP A 44 8.27 -8.07 -5.34
N GLU A 45 7.31 -8.77 -5.95
CA GLU A 45 7.09 -8.75 -7.41
C GLU A 45 6.73 -7.35 -7.92
N LYS A 46 5.87 -6.66 -7.17
CA LYS A 46 5.33 -5.32 -7.49
C LYS A 46 5.20 -4.47 -6.24
N CYS A 47 5.10 -3.16 -6.42
CA CYS A 47 4.72 -2.25 -5.35
C CYS A 47 3.19 -2.16 -5.27
N THR A 48 2.61 -2.39 -4.10
CA THR A 48 1.17 -2.27 -3.88
C THR A 48 0.89 -1.26 -2.77
N PHE A 49 -0.08 -0.38 -3.00
CA PHE A 49 -0.46 0.67 -2.06
C PHE A 49 -1.92 0.48 -1.65
N LEU A 50 -2.18 0.53 -0.34
CA LEU A 50 -3.52 0.71 0.19
C LEU A 50 -3.77 2.21 0.31
N MET A 51 -4.70 2.72 -0.49
CA MET A 51 -5.16 4.10 -0.45
C MET A 51 -6.59 4.16 0.08
N SER A 52 -6.85 5.07 1.01
CA SER A 52 -8.19 5.28 1.56
C SER A 52 -8.35 6.68 2.14
N HIS A 53 -9.58 6.99 2.55
CA HIS A 53 -9.85 8.19 3.31
C HIS A 53 -9.02 8.21 4.60
N ARG A 54 -8.49 9.39 4.94
CA ARG A 54 -7.58 9.57 6.08
C ARG A 54 -8.17 9.08 7.41
N SER A 55 -9.48 9.18 7.60
CA SER A 55 -10.14 8.71 8.83
C SER A 55 -10.24 7.19 8.97
N THR A 56 -10.17 6.43 7.87
CA THR A 56 -10.39 4.96 7.88
C THR A 56 -9.13 4.16 7.55
N ILE A 57 -8.04 4.81 7.15
CA ILE A 57 -6.82 4.13 6.69
C ILE A 57 -6.26 3.14 7.72
N LEU A 58 -6.25 3.50 9.00
CA LEU A 58 -5.71 2.65 10.07
C LEU A 58 -6.55 1.40 10.29
N GLN A 59 -7.88 1.53 10.27
CA GLN A 59 -8.80 0.40 10.40
C GLN A 59 -8.64 -0.56 9.22
N ARG A 60 -8.54 -0.02 8.00
CA ARG A 60 -8.31 -0.82 6.78
C ARG A 60 -6.96 -1.54 6.79
N LEU A 61 -5.91 -0.92 7.33
CA LEU A 61 -4.61 -1.57 7.51
C LEU A 61 -4.69 -2.72 8.52
N GLN A 62 -5.42 -2.55 9.63
CA GLN A 62 -5.63 -3.62 10.59
C GLN A 62 -6.39 -4.79 9.97
N THR A 63 -7.45 -4.52 9.22
CA THR A 63 -8.20 -5.54 8.48
C THR A 63 -7.31 -6.25 7.47
N LEU A 64 -6.54 -5.51 6.68
CA LEU A 64 -5.58 -6.09 5.74
C LEU A 64 -4.59 -7.00 6.46
N GLN A 65 -3.97 -6.53 7.55
CA GLN A 65 -3.00 -7.32 8.31
C GLN A 65 -3.61 -8.60 8.88
N MET A 66 -4.86 -8.55 9.34
CA MET A 66 -5.61 -9.73 9.78
C MET A 66 -5.85 -10.71 8.62
N LEU A 67 -6.23 -10.24 7.43
CA LEU A 67 -6.41 -11.09 6.25
C LEU A 67 -5.10 -11.76 5.82
N LEU A 68 -4.00 -11.01 5.79
CA LEU A 68 -2.68 -11.56 5.45
C LEU A 68 -2.22 -12.58 6.49
N SER A 69 -2.50 -12.36 7.78
CA SER A 69 -2.19 -13.33 8.85
C SER A 69 -2.97 -14.65 8.71
N LYS A 70 -4.11 -14.62 8.02
CA LYS A 70 -4.91 -15.82 7.68
C LYS A 70 -4.44 -16.52 6.40
N GLY A 71 -3.28 -16.14 5.87
CA GLY A 71 -2.69 -16.74 4.67
C GLY A 71 -3.22 -16.18 3.36
N ARG A 72 -3.95 -15.06 3.37
CA ARG A 72 -4.31 -14.38 2.12
C ARG A 72 -3.12 -13.64 1.55
N HIS A 73 -3.05 -13.57 0.22
CA HIS A 73 -2.09 -12.75 -0.48
C HIS A 73 -2.68 -11.37 -0.81
N VAL A 74 -1.83 -10.35 -0.90
CA VAL A 74 -2.24 -8.95 -1.13
C VAL A 74 -3.01 -8.81 -2.45
N GLU A 75 -2.63 -9.61 -3.44
CA GLU A 75 -3.21 -9.67 -4.78
C GLU A 75 -4.66 -10.13 -4.79
N ASP A 76 -5.04 -10.95 -3.81
CA ASP A 76 -6.38 -11.51 -3.73
C ASP A 76 -7.34 -10.55 -3.00
N VAL A 77 -6.82 -9.58 -2.23
CA VAL A 77 -7.60 -8.68 -1.37
C VAL A 77 -8.35 -7.66 -2.22
N LYS A 78 -9.68 -7.70 -2.13
CA LYS A 78 -10.56 -6.77 -2.83
C LYS A 78 -10.94 -5.60 -1.92
N PRO A 79 -11.32 -4.44 -2.48
CA PRO A 79 -11.79 -3.29 -1.70
C PRO A 79 -12.94 -3.63 -0.74
N GLU A 80 -13.83 -4.55 -1.12
CA GLU A 80 -14.95 -5.03 -0.28
C GLU A 80 -14.47 -5.72 1.00
N ASP A 81 -13.36 -6.47 0.92
CA ASP A 81 -12.75 -7.17 2.05
C ASP A 81 -12.19 -6.21 3.11
N LEU A 82 -12.00 -4.94 2.72
CA LEU A 82 -11.46 -3.86 3.55
C LEU A 82 -12.56 -2.86 3.95
N SER A 83 -13.83 -3.20 3.78
CA SER A 83 -14.93 -2.37 4.26
C SER A 83 -14.95 -2.36 5.79
N VAL A 84 -15.09 -1.15 6.35
CA VAL A 84 -15.11 -0.86 7.79
C VAL A 84 -16.27 0.07 8.10
#